data_AF-B6BFB5-F1
#
_entry.id   AF-B6BFB5-F1
#
_cell.length_a   1.000
_cell.length_b   1.000
_cell.length_c   1.000
_cell.angle_alpha   90.00
_cell.angle_beta   90.00
_cell.angle_gamma   90.00
#
_symmetry.space_group_name_H-M   'P 1'
#
loop_
_entity.id
_entity.type
_entity.pdbx_description
1 polymer ?
#
loop_
_entity_poly.entity_id
_entity_poly.type
_entity_poly.pdbx_seq_one_letter_code
_entity_poly.pdbx_strand_id
1 'polypeptide(L)' 'PVAPFGGHGLSGHGREGGLQAALDYTRVKSVWLRTSDDPIPDPFVMR' A
#
# COMPACT_ATOMS: atom_id res chain seq x y z
N PRO A 1 -21.94 -8.25 -3.73
CA PRO A 1 -21.92 -7.13 -4.70
C PRO A 1 -20.46 -6.78 -5.08
N VAL A 2 -20.16 -6.72 -6.38
CA VAL A 2 -18.77 -6.50 -6.88
C VAL A 2 -18.48 -5.02 -7.15
N ALA A 3 -19.51 -4.23 -7.45
CA ALA A 3 -19.37 -2.80 -7.66
C ALA A 3 -19.20 -2.06 -6.32
N PRO A 4 -18.23 -1.12 -6.21
CA PRO A 4 -18.11 -0.25 -5.04
C PRO A 4 -19.24 0.78 -5.01
N PHE A 5 -19.83 1.01 -3.85
CA PHE A 5 -20.94 1.93 -3.63
C PHE A 5 -20.63 2.95 -2.54
N GLY A 6 -20.93 4.23 -2.77
CA GLY A 6 -20.73 5.29 -1.78
C GLY A 6 -20.84 6.68 -2.39
N GLY A 7 -20.98 7.68 -1.52
CA GLY A 7 -21.24 9.07 -1.90
C GLY A 7 -19.99 9.92 -2.14
N HIS A 8 -20.22 11.22 -2.31
CA HIS A 8 -19.21 12.27 -2.41
C HIS A 8 -19.62 13.47 -1.56
N GLY A 9 -18.67 14.33 -1.19
CA GLY A 9 -18.93 15.54 -0.42
C GLY A 9 -19.53 15.24 0.96
N LEU A 10 -20.63 15.90 1.31
CA LEU A 10 -21.30 15.73 2.61
C LEU A 10 -22.02 14.38 2.75
N SER A 11 -22.12 13.58 1.69
CA SER A 11 -22.67 12.22 1.76
C SER A 11 -21.69 11.20 2.36
N GLY A 12 -20.46 11.60 2.67
CA GLY A 12 -19.44 10.76 3.30
C GLY A 12 -18.33 10.27 2.37
N HIS A 13 -17.38 9.54 2.95
CA HIS A 13 -16.19 8.98 2.28
C HIS A 13 -16.14 7.46 2.46
N GLY A 14 -15.34 6.79 1.60
CA GLY A 14 -15.23 5.33 1.57
C GLY A 14 -16.22 4.69 0.59
N ARG A 15 -16.16 3.36 0.50
CA ARG A 15 -17.04 2.56 -0.36
C ARG A 15 -17.41 1.24 0.31
N GLU A 16 -18.65 0.83 0.10
CA GLU A 16 -19.14 -0.51 0.43
C GLU A 16 -19.08 -1.42 -0.80
N GLY A 17 -18.87 -2.72 -0.57
CA GLY A 17 -18.80 -3.71 -1.64
C GLY A 17 -17.52 -3.63 -2.49
N GLY A 18 -17.30 -4.69 -3.27
CA GLY A 18 -16.11 -4.82 -4.12
C GLY A 18 -14.79 -4.84 -3.37
N LEU A 19 -13.69 -4.67 -4.13
CA LEU A 19 -12.33 -4.68 -3.58
C LEU A 19 -12.06 -3.46 -2.68
N GLN A 20 -12.70 -2.33 -2.97
CA GLN A 20 -12.45 -1.07 -2.25
C GLN A 20 -12.87 -1.18 -0.77
N ALA A 21 -13.99 -1.85 -0.49
CA ALA A 21 -14.40 -2.14 0.89
C ALA A 21 -13.38 -3.02 1.64
N ALA A 22 -12.76 -3.99 0.96
CA ALA A 22 -11.73 -4.84 1.61
C ALA A 22 -10.47 -4.05 1.98
N LEU A 23 -10.11 -3.05 1.17
CA LEU A 23 -8.96 -2.19 1.44
C LEU A 23 -9.18 -1.27 2.65
N ASP A 24 -10.42 -0.86 2.93
CA ASP A 24 -10.75 -0.03 4.10
C ASP A 24 -10.50 -0.75 5.44
N TYR A 25 -10.52 -2.09 5.45
CA TYR A 25 -10.27 -2.92 6.63
C TYR A 25 -8.90 -3.60 6.63
N THR A 26 -8.02 -3.27 5.69
CA THR A 26 -6.65 -3.78 5.64
C THR A 26 -5.65 -2.63 5.65
N ARG A 27 -4.38 -2.93 5.93
CA ARG A 27 -3.29 -1.94 5.90
C ARG A 27 -2.18 -2.45 5.01
N VAL A 28 -1.63 -1.54 4.20
CA VAL A 28 -0.48 -1.85 3.35
C VAL A 28 0.75 -2.07 4.23
N LYS A 29 1.41 -3.20 4.06
CA LYS A 29 2.72 -3.49 4.64
C LYS A 29 3.72 -3.70 3.51
N SER A 30 4.66 -2.77 3.38
CA SER A 30 5.75 -2.87 2.40
C SER A 30 6.97 -3.52 3.03
N VAL A 31 7.54 -4.54 2.37
CA VAL A 31 8.73 -5.26 2.81
C VAL A 31 9.72 -5.31 1.65
N TRP A 32 10.95 -4.90 1.90
CA TRP A 32 12.06 -5.01 0.95
C TRP A 32 13.04 -6.07 1.45
N LEU A 33 13.37 -7.02 0.58
CA LEU A 33 14.30 -8.11 0.89
C LEU A 33 15.51 -8.03 -0.03
N ARG A 34 16.70 -7.93 0.55
CA ARG A 34 17.96 -8.07 -0.18
C ARG A 34 18.34 -9.55 -0.21
N THR A 35 18.49 -10.11 -1.42
CA THR A 35 18.83 -11.52 -1.65
C THR A 35 20.29 -11.76 -2.06
N SER A 36 21.05 -10.71 -2.37
CA SER A 36 22.48 -10.81 -2.65
C SER A 36 23.27 -10.90 -1.35
N ASP A 37 24.33 -11.69 -1.35
CA ASP A 37 25.30 -11.78 -0.26
C ASP A 37 26.42 -10.74 -0.40
N ASP A 38 26.58 -10.10 -1.57
CA ASP A 38 27.64 -9.13 -1.86
C ASP A 38 27.57 -7.94 -0.89
N PRO A 39 28.68 -7.52 -0.27
CA PRO A 39 28.65 -6.45 0.72
C PRO A 39 28.06 -5.17 0.13
N ILE A 40 27.20 -4.49 0.89
CA ILE A 40 26.75 -3.13 0.54
C ILE A 40 28.00 -2.24 0.57
N PRO A 41 28.39 -1.59 -0.54
CA PRO A 41 29.57 -0.74 -0.57
C PRO A 41 29.46 0.39 0.45
N ASP A 42 30.59 0.76 1.05
CA ASP A 42 30.65 1.87 2.00
C ASP A 42 30.21 3.18 1.31
N PRO A 43 29.12 3.82 1.77
CA PRO A 43 28.63 5.05 1.16
C PRO A 43 29.50 6.28 1.46
N PHE A 44 30.51 6.17 2.33
CA PHE A 44 31.36 7.30 2.77
C PHE A 44 32.75 7.33 2.13
N VAL A 45 33.10 6.36 1.28
CA VAL A 45 34.35 6.39 0.50
C VAL A 45 34.16 7.31 -0.72
N MET A 46 34.82 8.46 -0.73
CA MET A 46 34.92 9.30 -1.94
C MET A 46 35.73 8.57 -3.02
N ARG A 47 35.17 8.53 -4.23
CA ARG A 47 35.81 7.96 -5.43
C ARG A 47 36.41 9.06 -6.30
#